data_AF-A0A4Q8BD56-F1
#
_entry.id   AF-A0A4Q8BD56-F1
#
_cell.length_a   1.000
_cell.length_b   1.000
_cell.length_c   1.000
_cell.angle_alpha   90.00
_cell.angle_beta   90.00
_cell.angle_gamma   90.00
#
_symmetry.space_group_name_H-M   'P 1'
#
loop_
_entity.id
_entity.type
_entity.pdbx_description
1 polymer ?
#
loop_
_entity_poly.entity_id
_entity_poly.type
_entity_poly.pdbx_seq_one_letter_code
_entity_poly.pdbx_strand_id
1 'polypeptide(L)'
;MNHPQQQGTAAAPATSARITTLDGLREHLQWAIELEHATLPPYLCALYSLDPERNPEAVEVVGSVFAEEMLHMALVANLLNAVGGRPRLDTPGMLPPHPRRLPHGDRSLELSLLPFGAEALDMFLRIEQPAPPGAPAEGDDYETIGQFYAAIEEGLRQLCDRLGEREVFSGDPARQLTAVHFRHTGGRLIAVDDLASALAALEEIVEQGEGTARGEVWDGDQDIFHPDREEVAHFYRFQELKVGRRYRRGDTPQSGPTGEAISVDLAGVQPMRRNPRLADHAPGSAIRTAQEEFNHTYCAMLNLLDQAFNGSPRLLAVAIGTMYTLKAQAQALMQMPDEEGTTAGPTFEYVPPELRRWHIDDRQRIVVLPDGPYVVSGGVPLRRKRKIVSAENNALTWKTGDTLTTEDTYALCRCGHSSAKPFCDGTHARIGFDGTETADVRPYEELQHVHDGVGISAQRVGELCIHAAFCIGRTRPIAAMLADTDDSDVRSNIMGRIDHCPSGSYSYALQRGGDSIEPDLPQAVSVLEEENGLASALWVTGAVPVLRADGQPLQTRNRMTLCRCGHSSNKPLCDGTHRKIGFHEEMPADGGDRPPNNDEGQKTA
;
A
#
# COMPACT_ATOMS: atom_id res chain seq x y z
N MET A 1 76.55 24.40 1.29
CA MET A 1 75.93 23.52 2.30
C MET A 1 74.42 23.75 2.21
N ASN A 2 73.77 23.25 1.17
CA ASN A 2 73.15 21.92 1.05
C ASN A 2 72.27 21.54 2.25
N HIS A 3 70.99 21.89 2.16
CA HIS A 3 69.92 21.01 2.64
C HIS A 3 68.89 20.79 1.52
N PRO A 4 68.46 19.54 1.25
CA PRO A 4 67.74 19.19 0.04
C PRO A 4 66.22 19.27 0.23
N GLN A 5 65.53 19.60 -0.85
CA GLN A 5 64.10 19.41 -1.05
C GLN A 5 63.73 17.93 -0.87
N GLN A 6 62.76 17.64 0.01
CA GLN A 6 62.01 16.39 -0.04
C GLN A 6 60.74 16.63 -0.85
N GLN A 7 60.72 16.05 -2.05
CA GLN A 7 59.53 15.83 -2.85
C GLN A 7 58.65 14.84 -2.08
N GLY A 8 57.51 15.32 -1.58
CA GLY A 8 56.44 14.45 -1.12
C GLY A 8 55.87 13.71 -2.32
N THR A 9 56.03 12.40 -2.32
CA THR A 9 55.33 11.46 -3.21
C THR A 9 53.84 11.75 -3.14
N ALA A 10 53.25 12.15 -4.27
CA ALA A 10 51.81 12.20 -4.41
C ALA A 10 51.25 10.81 -4.10
N ALA A 11 50.44 10.71 -3.04
CA ALA A 11 49.62 9.54 -2.81
C ALA A 11 48.73 9.35 -4.04
N ALA A 12 48.71 8.14 -4.59
CA ALA A 12 47.75 7.75 -5.61
C ALA A 12 46.33 8.05 -5.12
N PRO A 13 45.40 8.46 -6.00
CA PRO A 13 44.03 8.70 -5.61
C PRO A 13 43.46 7.41 -4.99
N ALA A 14 42.85 7.54 -3.82
CA ALA A 14 42.16 6.45 -3.16
C ALA A 14 41.09 5.90 -4.13
N THR A 15 41.12 4.59 -4.37
CA THR A 15 40.10 3.86 -5.13
C THR A 15 38.74 4.11 -4.49
N SER A 16 37.86 4.83 -5.18
CA SER A 16 36.50 5.14 -4.75
C SER A 16 35.73 3.82 -4.51
N ALA A 17 35.27 3.68 -3.28
CA ALA A 17 34.46 2.63 -2.65
C ALA A 17 34.35 1.23 -3.29
N ARG A 18 35.33 0.33 -3.01
CA ARG A 18 35.08 -1.12 -3.10
C ARG A 18 34.18 -1.58 -1.94
N ILE A 19 33.09 -2.27 -2.25
CA ILE A 19 32.18 -2.88 -1.26
C ILE A 19 32.85 -4.15 -0.68
N THR A 20 33.51 -4.00 0.47
CA THR A 20 34.34 -5.07 1.05
C THR A 20 33.77 -5.69 2.32
N THR A 21 32.70 -5.14 2.88
CA THR A 21 32.08 -5.58 4.14
C THR A 21 30.59 -5.81 3.96
N LEU A 22 29.97 -6.65 4.82
CA LEU A 22 28.52 -6.86 4.79
C LEU A 22 27.75 -5.59 5.12
N ASP A 23 28.23 -4.77 6.06
CA ASP A 23 27.58 -3.50 6.38
C ASP A 23 27.68 -2.51 5.22
N GLY A 24 28.83 -2.46 4.53
CA GLY A 24 28.97 -1.69 3.29
C GLY A 24 28.01 -2.17 2.19
N LEU A 25 27.86 -3.49 2.00
CA LEU A 25 26.90 -4.02 1.04
C LEU A 25 25.46 -3.63 1.38
N ARG A 26 25.06 -3.74 2.65
CA ARG A 26 23.74 -3.32 3.13
C ARG A 26 23.48 -1.83 2.92
N GLU A 27 24.51 -1.01 3.14
CA GLU A 27 24.45 0.43 2.89
C GLU A 27 24.22 0.74 1.41
N HIS A 28 24.98 0.10 0.50
CA HIS A 28 24.82 0.31 -0.95
C HIS A 28 23.48 -0.23 -1.46
N LEU A 29 22.97 -1.33 -0.90
CA LEU A 29 21.62 -1.81 -1.22
C LEU A 29 20.52 -0.86 -0.70
N GLN A 30 20.75 -0.16 0.42
CA GLN A 30 19.85 0.91 0.84
C GLN A 30 19.94 2.14 -0.09
N TRP A 31 21.13 2.47 -0.58
CA TRP A 31 21.31 3.53 -1.58
C TRP A 31 20.64 3.17 -2.91
N ALA A 32 20.66 1.89 -3.30
CA ALA A 32 19.92 1.41 -4.46
C ALA A 32 18.41 1.60 -4.28
N ILE A 33 17.83 1.31 -3.11
CA ILE A 33 16.41 1.63 -2.83
C ILE A 33 16.16 3.14 -2.95
N GLU A 34 17.08 3.98 -2.44
CA GLU A 34 16.98 5.45 -2.55
C GLU A 34 17.05 5.93 -3.99
N LEU A 35 17.89 5.30 -4.82
CA LEU A 35 18.05 5.56 -6.25
C LEU A 35 16.77 5.24 -7.01
N GLU A 36 16.31 3.99 -6.96
CA GLU A 36 15.09 3.52 -7.65
C GLU A 36 13.88 4.36 -7.24
N HIS A 37 13.77 4.70 -5.95
CA HIS A 37 12.70 5.58 -5.50
C HIS A 37 12.83 7.02 -6.02
N ALA A 38 14.05 7.56 -6.16
CA ALA A 38 14.26 8.95 -6.57
C ALA A 38 13.83 9.21 -8.03
N THR A 39 13.76 8.18 -8.88
CA THR A 39 13.27 8.28 -10.27
C THR A 39 11.74 8.35 -10.35
N LEU A 40 11.02 7.76 -9.38
CA LEU A 40 9.56 7.65 -9.40
C LEU A 40 8.81 8.99 -9.38
N PRO A 41 9.08 9.97 -8.48
CA PRO A 41 8.33 11.23 -8.46
C PRO A 41 8.42 12.02 -9.78
N PRO A 42 9.61 12.19 -10.41
CA PRO A 42 9.71 12.75 -11.76
C PRO A 42 8.89 12.01 -12.81
N TYR A 43 8.97 10.66 -12.87
CA TYR A 43 8.18 9.85 -13.81
C TYR A 43 6.67 10.01 -13.61
N LEU A 44 6.21 10.00 -12.35
CA LEU A 44 4.80 10.21 -12.00
C LEU A 44 4.28 11.59 -12.40
N CYS A 45 5.06 12.64 -12.17
CA CYS A 45 4.69 14.00 -12.59
C CYS A 45 4.49 14.10 -14.10
N ALA A 46 5.42 13.56 -14.89
CA ALA A 46 5.27 13.54 -16.34
C ALA A 46 4.08 12.67 -16.76
N LEU A 47 3.98 11.45 -16.23
CA LEU A 47 2.91 10.50 -16.56
C LEU A 47 1.52 11.08 -16.31
N TYR A 48 1.29 11.70 -15.15
CA TYR A 48 -0.04 12.21 -14.79
C TYR A 48 -0.39 13.54 -15.44
N SER A 49 0.59 14.24 -16.00
CA SER A 49 0.34 15.41 -16.85
C SER A 49 -0.15 15.04 -18.26
N LEU A 50 0.05 13.79 -18.69
CA LEU A 50 -0.42 13.31 -19.99
C LEU A 50 -1.93 13.02 -19.97
N ASP A 51 -2.61 13.44 -21.03
CA ASP A 51 -3.97 12.99 -21.35
C ASP A 51 -3.90 11.62 -22.07
N PRO A 52 -4.45 10.52 -21.49
CA PRO A 52 -4.40 9.19 -22.08
C PRO A 52 -5.12 9.04 -23.42
N GLU A 53 -6.14 9.86 -23.70
CA GLU A 53 -6.86 9.81 -24.98
C GLU A 53 -6.05 10.50 -26.10
N ARG A 54 -5.28 11.54 -25.74
CA ARG A 54 -4.48 12.32 -26.69
C ARG A 54 -3.08 11.77 -26.88
N ASN A 55 -2.52 11.11 -25.86
CA ASN A 55 -1.14 10.63 -25.83
C ASN A 55 -1.03 9.17 -25.33
N PRO A 56 -1.75 8.20 -25.92
CA PRO A 56 -1.76 6.83 -25.41
C PRO A 56 -0.37 6.19 -25.42
N GLU A 57 0.44 6.41 -26.46
CA GLU A 57 1.80 5.81 -26.55
C GLU A 57 2.76 6.37 -25.48
N ALA A 58 2.69 7.66 -25.17
CA ALA A 58 3.52 8.24 -24.12
C ALA A 58 3.09 7.78 -22.72
N VAL A 59 1.79 7.61 -22.49
CA VAL A 59 1.26 7.05 -21.23
C VAL A 59 1.70 5.61 -21.04
N GLU A 60 1.65 4.82 -22.12
CA GLU A 60 2.12 3.43 -22.13
C GLU A 60 3.61 3.34 -21.77
N VAL A 61 4.47 4.06 -22.48
CA VAL A 61 5.93 4.03 -22.28
C VAL A 61 6.35 4.54 -20.89
N VAL A 62 5.87 5.72 -20.48
CA VAL A 62 6.26 6.25 -19.16
C VAL A 62 5.65 5.40 -18.04
N GLY A 63 4.46 4.84 -18.27
CA GLY A 63 3.78 3.96 -17.34
C GLY A 63 4.46 2.60 -17.16
N SER A 64 5.00 2.01 -18.23
CA SER A 64 5.75 0.74 -18.17
C SER A 64 7.06 0.91 -17.41
N VAL A 65 7.85 1.93 -17.75
CA VAL A 65 9.11 2.24 -17.04
C VAL A 65 8.84 2.49 -15.55
N PHE A 66 7.82 3.29 -15.20
CA PHE A 66 7.46 3.49 -13.80
C PHE A 66 7.14 2.17 -13.06
N ALA A 67 6.46 1.23 -13.73
CA ALA A 67 6.13 -0.05 -13.13
C ALA A 67 7.36 -0.95 -12.93
N GLU A 68 8.32 -0.88 -13.85
CA GLU A 68 9.62 -1.59 -13.78
C GLU A 68 10.52 -1.00 -12.68
N GLU A 69 10.60 0.32 -12.53
CA GLU A 69 11.33 0.96 -11.41
C GLU A 69 10.75 0.57 -10.03
N MET A 70 9.43 0.41 -9.95
CA MET A 70 8.78 -0.15 -8.75
C MET A 70 9.15 -1.61 -8.49
N LEU A 71 9.34 -2.40 -9.55
CA LEU A 71 9.86 -3.77 -9.46
C LEU A 71 11.33 -3.78 -9.02
N HIS A 72 12.17 -2.90 -9.58
CA HIS A 72 13.57 -2.75 -9.21
C HIS A 72 13.71 -2.47 -7.71
N MET A 73 12.97 -1.49 -7.20
CA MET A 73 12.96 -1.18 -5.76
C MET A 73 12.57 -2.41 -4.91
N ALA A 74 11.63 -3.23 -5.37
CA ALA A 74 11.24 -4.47 -4.67
C ALA A 74 12.32 -5.57 -4.76
N LEU A 75 13.01 -5.70 -5.89
CA LEU A 75 14.16 -6.61 -6.06
C LEU A 75 15.32 -6.22 -5.15
N VAL A 76 15.65 -4.92 -5.09
CA VAL A 76 16.68 -4.41 -4.17
C VAL A 76 16.27 -4.61 -2.71
N ALA A 77 14.99 -4.43 -2.37
CA ALA A 77 14.49 -4.75 -1.04
C ALA A 77 14.65 -6.24 -0.69
N ASN A 78 14.40 -7.14 -1.65
CA ASN A 78 14.67 -8.58 -1.49
C ASN A 78 16.16 -8.86 -1.27
N LEU A 79 17.05 -8.26 -2.08
CA LEU A 79 18.50 -8.35 -1.92
C LEU A 79 18.96 -7.89 -0.52
N LEU A 80 18.50 -6.71 -0.08
CA LEU A 80 18.85 -6.15 1.23
C LEU A 80 18.37 -7.04 2.39
N ASN A 81 17.15 -7.55 2.31
CA ASN A 81 16.64 -8.50 3.30
C ASN A 81 17.46 -9.79 3.31
N ALA A 82 17.80 -10.34 2.14
CA ALA A 82 18.53 -11.60 2.00
C ALA A 82 19.91 -11.54 2.67
N VAL A 83 20.58 -10.38 2.60
CA VAL A 83 21.88 -10.17 3.28
C VAL A 83 21.77 -9.76 4.76
N GLY A 84 20.59 -9.94 5.36
CA GLY A 84 20.32 -9.64 6.78
C GLY A 84 20.13 -8.15 7.09
N GLY A 85 19.94 -7.32 6.07
CA GLY A 85 19.56 -5.92 6.23
C GLY A 85 18.05 -5.74 6.45
N ARG A 86 17.64 -4.47 6.50
CA ARG A 86 16.23 -4.05 6.58
C ARG A 86 16.02 -2.82 5.70
N PRO A 87 15.24 -2.92 4.61
CA PRO A 87 14.82 -1.77 3.81
C PRO A 87 14.21 -0.68 4.68
N ARG A 88 14.56 0.58 4.40
CA ARG A 88 13.95 1.76 5.02
C ARG A 88 13.41 2.69 3.94
N LEU A 89 12.10 2.81 3.85
CA LEU A 89 11.42 3.65 2.85
C LEU A 89 10.74 4.86 3.48
N ASP A 90 10.34 4.74 4.73
CA ASP A 90 9.62 5.78 5.44
C ASP A 90 10.56 6.66 6.30
N THR A 91 11.48 7.37 5.65
CA THR A 91 12.44 8.25 6.34
C THR A 91 12.58 9.61 5.65
N PRO A 92 12.96 10.68 6.38
CA PRO A 92 13.22 11.98 5.76
C PRO A 92 14.29 11.92 4.65
N GLY A 93 15.26 11.00 4.76
CA GLY A 93 16.34 10.83 3.78
C GLY A 93 15.88 10.28 2.43
N MET A 94 14.77 9.54 2.39
CA MET A 94 14.16 9.06 1.13
C MET A 94 13.52 10.20 0.32
N LEU A 95 13.09 11.27 1.00
CA LEU A 95 12.33 12.39 0.44
C LEU A 95 12.94 13.78 0.71
N PRO A 96 14.20 14.04 0.30
CA PRO A 96 14.70 15.40 0.24
C PRO A 96 13.87 16.24 -0.77
N PRO A 97 13.75 17.56 -0.54
CA PRO A 97 12.95 18.44 -1.40
C PRO A 97 13.45 18.50 -2.84
N HIS A 98 12.53 18.66 -3.78
CA HIS A 98 12.83 18.91 -5.19
C HIS A 98 13.06 20.40 -5.49
N PRO A 99 13.89 20.76 -6.50
CA PRO A 99 14.73 19.83 -7.25
C PRO A 99 15.88 19.27 -6.39
N ARG A 100 16.25 18.02 -6.64
CA ARG A 100 17.31 17.29 -5.91
C ARG A 100 18.33 16.71 -6.87
N ARG A 101 19.47 16.24 -6.36
CA ARG A 101 20.43 15.49 -7.18
C ARG A 101 20.10 14.00 -7.15
N LEU A 102 20.58 13.27 -8.16
CA LEU A 102 20.59 11.80 -8.11
C LEU A 102 21.35 11.34 -6.85
N PRO A 103 20.79 10.45 -6.02
CA PRO A 103 21.48 9.94 -4.84
C PRO A 103 22.77 9.23 -5.24
N HIS A 104 23.89 9.55 -4.59
CA HIS A 104 25.19 8.85 -4.74
C HIS A 104 25.78 8.75 -6.17
N GLY A 105 25.15 9.35 -7.18
CA GLY A 105 25.59 9.30 -8.59
C GLY A 105 26.04 10.66 -9.13
N ASP A 106 25.88 10.85 -10.44
CA ASP A 106 26.32 12.05 -11.15
C ASP A 106 25.74 13.32 -10.51
N ARG A 107 26.62 14.07 -9.85
CA ARG A 107 26.29 15.31 -9.15
C ARG A 107 25.82 16.43 -10.09
N SER A 108 25.96 16.25 -11.40
CA SER A 108 25.48 17.16 -12.44
C SER A 108 24.03 16.90 -12.86
N LEU A 109 23.45 15.75 -12.48
CA LEU A 109 22.07 15.40 -12.78
C LEU A 109 21.14 15.91 -11.68
N GLU A 110 20.24 16.82 -12.07
CA GLU A 110 19.19 17.36 -11.22
C GLU A 110 17.85 16.70 -11.57
N LEU A 111 17.21 16.12 -10.56
CA LEU A 111 15.87 15.56 -10.61
C LEU A 111 14.86 16.67 -10.28
N SER A 112 14.15 17.12 -11.30
CA SER A 112 13.06 18.10 -11.20
C SER A 112 11.70 17.42 -11.38
N LEU A 113 10.69 17.95 -10.70
CA LEU A 113 9.28 17.62 -10.95
C LEU A 113 8.76 18.47 -12.11
N LEU A 114 8.55 17.83 -13.25
CA LEU A 114 8.17 18.47 -14.51
C LEU A 114 6.94 17.78 -15.12
N PRO A 115 6.06 18.53 -15.82
CA PRO A 115 5.11 17.89 -16.72
C PRO A 115 5.86 17.24 -17.89
N PHE A 116 5.18 16.35 -18.61
CA PHE A 116 5.74 15.69 -19.77
C PHE A 116 6.14 16.71 -20.84
N GLY A 117 7.33 16.56 -21.41
CA GLY A 117 7.84 17.46 -22.44
C GLY A 117 9.31 17.21 -22.71
N ALA A 118 9.90 18.07 -23.55
CA ALA A 118 11.30 17.92 -23.98
C ALA A 118 12.28 17.90 -22.78
N GLU A 119 12.07 18.77 -21.79
CA GLU A 119 12.93 18.84 -20.61
C GLU A 119 12.82 17.59 -19.71
N ALA A 120 11.61 17.07 -19.51
CA ALA A 120 11.40 15.83 -18.77
C ALA A 120 12.07 14.65 -19.50
N LEU A 121 11.89 14.53 -20.81
CA LEU A 121 12.53 13.48 -21.62
C LEU A 121 14.06 13.58 -21.62
N ASP A 122 14.62 14.80 -21.66
CA ASP A 122 16.07 14.99 -21.57
C ASP A 122 16.62 14.55 -20.21
N MET A 123 15.87 14.79 -19.13
CA MET A 123 16.21 14.30 -17.80
C MET A 123 16.12 12.77 -17.73
N PHE A 124 15.04 12.17 -18.26
CA PHE A 124 14.84 10.71 -18.24
C PHE A 124 15.95 9.98 -19.00
N LEU A 125 16.34 10.48 -20.18
CA LEU A 125 17.46 9.94 -20.95
C LEU A 125 18.81 10.05 -20.24
N ARG A 126 18.98 11.03 -19.34
CA ARG A 126 20.21 11.14 -18.53
C ARG A 126 20.18 10.20 -17.33
N ILE A 127 19.01 9.94 -16.76
CA ILE A 127 18.84 8.95 -15.67
C ILE A 127 19.19 7.57 -16.21
N GLU A 128 18.57 7.17 -17.32
CA GLU A 128 18.70 5.83 -17.89
C GLU A 128 19.93 5.65 -18.79
N GLN A 129 20.88 6.57 -18.77
CA GLN A 129 21.99 6.53 -19.71
C GLN A 129 22.82 5.24 -19.53
N PRO A 130 22.98 4.40 -20.57
CA PRO A 130 23.71 3.15 -20.45
C PRO A 130 25.19 3.36 -20.14
N ALA A 131 25.77 2.45 -19.34
CA ALA A 131 27.19 2.45 -19.06
C ALA A 131 28.02 2.30 -20.34
N PRO A 132 29.09 3.11 -20.54
CA PRO A 132 30.02 2.89 -21.64
C PRO A 132 30.62 1.47 -21.61
N PRO A 133 30.86 0.82 -22.76
CA PRO A 133 31.50 -0.49 -22.77
C PRO A 133 32.85 -0.48 -22.04
N GLY A 134 32.96 -1.29 -20.99
CA GLY A 134 34.18 -1.36 -20.18
C GLY A 134 34.27 -0.32 -19.07
N ALA A 135 33.22 0.46 -18.80
CA ALA A 135 33.15 1.34 -17.66
C ALA A 135 33.42 0.58 -16.34
N PRO A 136 34.20 1.17 -15.41
CA PRO A 136 34.47 0.55 -14.12
C PRO A 136 33.21 0.54 -13.25
N ALA A 137 33.15 -0.42 -12.35
CA ALA A 137 32.17 -0.44 -11.27
C ALA A 137 32.50 0.68 -10.26
N GLU A 138 31.48 1.46 -9.87
CA GLU A 138 31.63 2.61 -8.97
C GLU A 138 30.50 2.58 -7.94
N GLY A 139 30.81 2.39 -6.65
CA GLY A 139 29.81 2.31 -5.57
C GLY A 139 29.34 3.66 -5.02
N ASP A 140 30.04 4.74 -5.35
CA ASP A 140 29.75 6.12 -4.95
C ASP A 140 30.31 7.06 -6.03
N ASP A 141 29.63 8.20 -6.26
CA ASP A 141 29.91 9.15 -7.34
C ASP A 141 29.94 8.49 -8.75
N TYR A 142 29.04 7.53 -9.02
CA TYR A 142 28.92 6.84 -10.30
C TYR A 142 28.32 7.74 -11.41
N GLU A 143 28.66 7.48 -12.68
CA GLU A 143 28.12 8.22 -13.82
C GLU A 143 26.83 7.58 -14.36
N THR A 144 26.71 6.25 -14.31
CA THR A 144 25.51 5.52 -14.74
C THR A 144 25.05 4.49 -13.70
N ILE A 145 23.75 4.17 -13.72
CA ILE A 145 23.12 3.22 -12.79
C ILE A 145 23.75 1.83 -12.91
N GLY A 146 24.12 1.39 -14.11
CA GLY A 146 24.80 0.12 -14.35
C GLY A 146 26.21 0.03 -13.73
N GLN A 147 26.94 1.14 -13.60
CA GLN A 147 28.22 1.13 -12.86
C GLN A 147 28.00 0.87 -11.37
N PHE A 148 26.93 1.43 -10.82
CA PHE A 148 26.55 1.27 -9.43
C PHE A 148 26.13 -0.17 -9.12
N TYR A 149 25.25 -0.75 -9.94
CA TYR A 149 24.88 -2.15 -9.79
C TYR A 149 26.04 -3.13 -10.04
N ALA A 150 26.95 -2.81 -10.96
CA ALA A 150 28.19 -3.59 -11.12
C ALA A 150 29.06 -3.59 -9.85
N ALA A 151 29.09 -2.49 -9.08
CA ALA A 151 29.80 -2.44 -7.80
C ALA A 151 29.15 -3.32 -6.74
N ILE A 152 27.81 -3.33 -6.67
CA ILE A 152 27.03 -4.21 -5.80
C ILE A 152 27.28 -5.69 -6.17
N GLU A 153 27.26 -6.01 -7.47
CA GLU A 153 27.57 -7.35 -7.97
C GLU A 153 28.98 -7.81 -7.56
N GLU A 154 30.00 -6.97 -7.82
CA GLU A 154 31.39 -7.26 -7.45
C GLU A 154 31.51 -7.48 -5.92
N GLY A 155 30.85 -6.63 -5.13
CA GLY A 155 30.80 -6.74 -3.68
C GLY A 155 30.19 -8.06 -3.19
N LEU A 156 29.04 -8.46 -3.75
CA LEU A 156 28.38 -9.72 -3.44
C LEU A 156 29.28 -10.93 -3.74
N ARG A 157 29.88 -10.97 -4.93
CA ARG A 157 30.79 -12.05 -5.33
C ARG A 157 32.00 -12.15 -4.38
N GLN A 158 32.67 -11.03 -4.12
CA GLN A 158 33.84 -10.99 -3.24
C GLN A 158 33.50 -11.39 -1.80
N LEU A 159 32.34 -10.97 -1.29
CA LEU A 159 31.88 -11.34 0.04
C LEU A 159 31.56 -12.83 0.12
N CYS A 160 30.91 -13.41 -0.89
CA CYS A 160 30.62 -14.84 -0.95
C CYS A 160 31.91 -15.67 -1.03
N ASP A 161 32.88 -15.26 -1.84
CA ASP A 161 34.18 -15.93 -1.94
C ASP A 161 34.94 -15.92 -0.60
N ARG A 162 34.82 -14.83 0.16
CA ARG A 162 35.57 -14.62 1.40
C ARG A 162 34.90 -15.18 2.65
N LEU A 163 33.58 -15.08 2.75
CA LEU A 163 32.79 -15.43 3.94
C LEU A 163 31.98 -16.72 3.75
N GLY A 164 31.70 -17.11 2.52
CA GLY A 164 30.76 -18.17 2.17
C GLY A 164 29.32 -17.64 2.06
N GLU A 165 28.56 -18.19 1.11
CA GLU A 165 27.18 -17.74 0.81
C GLU A 165 26.26 -17.77 2.03
N ARG A 166 26.35 -18.77 2.90
CA ARG A 166 25.50 -18.87 4.11
C ARG A 166 25.69 -17.72 5.09
N GLU A 167 26.88 -17.16 5.17
CA GLU A 167 27.16 -16.02 6.06
C GLU A 167 26.70 -14.70 5.41
N VAL A 168 26.76 -14.62 4.08
CA VAL A 168 26.27 -13.46 3.32
C VAL A 168 24.75 -13.42 3.33
N PHE A 169 24.10 -14.51 2.90
CA PHE A 169 22.65 -14.65 2.83
C PHE A 169 22.06 -15.15 4.15
N SER A 170 22.19 -14.32 5.18
CA SER A 170 21.76 -14.60 6.56
C SER A 170 20.37 -14.05 6.92
N GLY A 171 19.67 -13.49 5.94
CA GLY A 171 18.35 -12.89 6.07
C GLY A 171 17.22 -13.88 6.42
N ASP A 172 16.10 -13.33 6.88
CA ASP A 172 14.88 -14.11 7.12
C ASP A 172 14.13 -14.36 5.79
N PRO A 173 13.99 -15.61 5.33
CA PRO A 173 13.28 -15.92 4.09
C PRO A 173 11.81 -15.48 4.09
N ALA A 174 11.19 -15.32 5.27
CA ALA A 174 9.79 -14.86 5.38
C ALA A 174 9.61 -13.39 4.94
N ARG A 175 10.71 -12.64 4.75
CA ARG A 175 10.68 -11.25 4.26
C ARG A 175 10.82 -11.13 2.75
N GLN A 176 11.09 -12.23 2.05
CA GLN A 176 11.19 -12.22 0.59
C GLN A 176 9.81 -12.04 -0.04
N LEU A 177 9.69 -11.08 -0.93
CA LEU A 177 8.52 -10.91 -1.78
C LEU A 177 8.57 -11.87 -2.98
N THR A 178 7.41 -12.31 -3.45
CA THR A 178 7.27 -13.24 -4.59
C THR A 178 6.31 -12.70 -5.65
N ALA A 179 6.43 -13.22 -6.88
CA ALA A 179 5.78 -12.75 -8.11
C ALA A 179 4.23 -12.67 -8.10
N VAL A 180 3.55 -13.05 -7.02
CA VAL A 180 2.08 -12.98 -6.93
C VAL A 180 1.56 -11.54 -7.15
N HIS A 181 2.34 -10.54 -6.75
CA HIS A 181 1.93 -9.13 -6.77
C HIS A 181 2.32 -8.36 -8.05
N PHE A 182 3.24 -8.88 -8.86
CA PHE A 182 3.81 -8.22 -10.04
C PHE A 182 3.50 -8.97 -11.35
N ARG A 183 2.46 -9.81 -11.36
CA ARG A 183 2.13 -10.71 -12.49
C ARG A 183 1.74 -9.99 -13.80
N HIS A 184 1.63 -8.67 -13.77
CA HIS A 184 1.23 -7.82 -14.90
C HIS A 184 2.22 -6.67 -15.16
N THR A 185 3.38 -6.67 -14.51
CA THR A 185 4.50 -5.77 -14.84
C THR A 185 5.50 -6.53 -15.73
N GLY A 186 6.30 -5.81 -16.51
CA GLY A 186 7.44 -6.36 -17.23
C GLY A 186 8.40 -6.95 -16.20
N GLY A 187 9.06 -8.05 -16.55
CA GLY A 187 10.02 -8.71 -15.66
C GLY A 187 9.48 -9.58 -14.54
N ARG A 188 10.42 -10.07 -13.73
CA ARG A 188 10.22 -11.12 -12.73
C ARG A 188 10.70 -10.71 -11.34
N LEU A 189 9.78 -10.67 -10.38
CA LEU A 189 10.16 -10.56 -8.97
C LEU A 189 10.79 -11.86 -8.46
N ILE A 190 12.08 -11.80 -8.16
CA ILE A 190 12.91 -12.92 -7.71
C ILE A 190 13.07 -12.85 -6.19
N ALA A 191 12.72 -13.95 -5.50
CA ALA A 191 13.11 -14.14 -4.11
C ALA A 191 14.60 -14.53 -4.08
N VAL A 192 15.36 -13.87 -3.21
CA VAL A 192 16.82 -14.03 -3.09
C VAL A 192 17.15 -14.82 -1.83
N ASP A 193 17.81 -15.96 -2.00
CA ASP A 193 18.27 -16.84 -0.93
C ASP A 193 19.74 -17.28 -1.07
N ASP A 194 20.37 -17.03 -2.21
CA ASP A 194 21.73 -17.42 -2.53
C ASP A 194 22.38 -16.47 -3.55
N LEU A 195 23.65 -16.72 -3.90
CA LEU A 195 24.35 -15.84 -4.85
C LEU A 195 23.74 -15.91 -6.25
N ALA A 196 23.26 -17.07 -6.69
CA ALA A 196 22.69 -17.24 -8.02
C ALA A 196 21.41 -16.42 -8.21
N SER A 197 20.49 -16.50 -7.24
CA SER A 197 19.25 -15.71 -7.20
C SER A 197 19.53 -14.21 -7.04
N ALA A 198 20.55 -13.82 -6.27
CA ALA A 198 20.96 -12.43 -6.14
C ALA A 198 21.47 -11.84 -7.46
N LEU A 199 22.31 -12.60 -8.18
CA LEU A 199 22.82 -12.18 -9.48
C LEU A 199 21.70 -12.09 -10.53
N ALA A 200 20.75 -13.02 -10.52
CA ALA A 200 19.59 -12.95 -11.41
C ALA A 200 18.70 -11.73 -11.12
N ALA A 201 18.55 -11.33 -9.84
CA ALA A 201 17.82 -10.12 -9.48
C ALA A 201 18.54 -8.84 -9.95
N LEU A 202 19.87 -8.80 -9.90
CA LEU A 202 20.65 -7.68 -10.41
C LEU A 202 20.64 -7.60 -11.94
N GLU A 203 20.75 -8.75 -12.61
CA GLU A 203 20.65 -8.87 -14.06
C GLU A 203 19.32 -8.31 -14.56
N GLU A 204 18.21 -8.70 -13.94
CA GLU A 204 16.87 -8.17 -14.24
C GLU A 204 16.81 -6.63 -14.17
N ILE A 205 17.34 -6.01 -13.10
CA ILE A 205 17.34 -4.56 -12.93
C ILE A 205 18.15 -3.86 -14.03
N VAL A 206 19.34 -4.39 -14.33
CA VAL A 206 20.25 -3.77 -15.29
C VAL A 206 19.76 -3.96 -16.73
N GLU A 207 19.20 -5.12 -17.07
CA GLU A 207 18.69 -5.41 -18.41
C GLU A 207 17.48 -4.53 -18.75
N GLN A 208 16.55 -4.30 -17.80
CA GLN A 208 15.41 -3.41 -18.02
C GLN A 208 15.84 -1.94 -18.17
N GLY A 209 16.78 -1.46 -17.36
CA GLY A 209 17.28 -0.09 -17.43
C GLY A 209 18.12 0.19 -18.69
N GLU A 210 19.18 -0.60 -18.90
CA GLU A 210 20.23 -0.32 -19.90
C GLU A 210 20.24 -1.27 -21.12
N GLY A 211 19.56 -2.42 -21.07
CA GLY A 211 19.49 -3.42 -22.13
C GLY A 211 20.41 -4.63 -21.95
N THR A 212 20.18 -5.68 -22.73
CA THR A 212 20.96 -6.93 -22.71
C THR A 212 22.40 -6.70 -23.20
N ALA A 213 23.35 -7.39 -22.56
CA ALA A 213 24.77 -7.47 -22.94
C ALA A 213 25.38 -6.18 -23.55
N ARG A 214 25.75 -5.17 -22.72
CA ARG A 214 26.56 -3.97 -23.06
C ARG A 214 26.56 -3.59 -24.56
N GLY A 215 25.40 -3.24 -25.12
CA GLY A 215 25.31 -2.72 -26.49
C GLY A 215 24.08 -3.10 -27.32
N GLU A 216 23.16 -3.93 -26.82
CA GLU A 216 21.87 -4.19 -27.47
C GLU A 216 20.80 -3.22 -26.96
N VAL A 217 19.79 -2.92 -27.79
CA VAL A 217 18.68 -2.02 -27.41
C VAL A 217 17.57 -2.75 -26.65
N TRP A 218 17.56 -4.07 -26.68
CA TRP A 218 16.50 -4.94 -26.19
C TRP A 218 16.75 -5.28 -24.73
N ASP A 219 15.69 -5.45 -23.93
CA ASP A 219 15.79 -5.84 -22.51
C ASP A 219 15.54 -7.35 -22.29
N GLY A 220 15.14 -8.08 -23.34
CA GLY A 220 14.87 -9.52 -23.28
C GLY A 220 13.43 -9.89 -22.90
N ASP A 221 12.61 -8.91 -22.53
CA ASP A 221 11.21 -9.08 -22.18
C ASP A 221 10.27 -8.91 -23.41
N GLN A 222 9.04 -9.37 -23.24
CA GLN A 222 7.96 -9.10 -24.19
C GLN A 222 7.15 -7.89 -23.72
N ASP A 223 6.83 -7.01 -24.66
CA ASP A 223 5.97 -5.86 -24.42
C ASP A 223 4.61 -6.32 -23.87
N ILE A 224 4.27 -5.84 -22.67
CA ILE A 224 3.06 -6.21 -21.93
C ILE A 224 1.79 -5.84 -22.70
N PHE A 225 1.82 -4.72 -23.42
CA PHE A 225 0.69 -4.18 -24.17
C PHE A 225 0.64 -4.79 -25.58
N HIS A 226 1.78 -5.23 -26.10
CA HIS A 226 1.93 -5.85 -27.40
C HIS A 226 2.81 -7.12 -27.34
N PRO A 227 2.29 -8.28 -26.89
CA PRO A 227 3.08 -9.49 -26.65
C PRO A 227 3.83 -10.06 -27.87
N ASP A 228 3.45 -9.60 -29.07
CA ASP A 228 4.12 -9.95 -30.33
C ASP A 228 5.42 -9.13 -30.55
N ARG A 229 5.77 -8.20 -29.65
CA ARG A 229 6.92 -7.30 -29.72
C ARG A 229 7.92 -7.62 -28.61
N GLU A 230 9.21 -7.54 -28.96
CA GLU A 230 10.32 -7.50 -28.01
C GLU A 230 10.38 -6.09 -27.43
N GLU A 231 10.64 -5.96 -26.13
CA GLU A 231 10.71 -4.67 -25.45
C GLU A 231 12.17 -4.15 -25.46
N VAL A 232 12.31 -2.82 -25.52
CA VAL A 232 13.61 -2.15 -25.49
C VAL A 232 13.86 -1.58 -24.10
N ALA A 233 15.11 -1.46 -23.67
CA ALA A 233 15.43 -0.92 -22.35
C ALA A 233 14.96 0.53 -22.17
N HIS A 234 14.85 0.99 -20.93
CA HIS A 234 14.24 2.28 -20.56
C HIS A 234 14.79 3.46 -21.35
N PHE A 235 16.12 3.56 -21.47
CA PHE A 235 16.78 4.60 -22.27
C PHE A 235 16.22 4.67 -23.69
N TYR A 236 16.10 3.51 -24.32
CA TYR A 236 15.66 3.40 -25.70
C TYR A 236 14.17 3.71 -25.82
N ARG A 237 13.33 3.30 -24.85
CA ARG A 237 11.90 3.70 -24.82
C ARG A 237 11.73 5.22 -24.74
N PHE A 238 12.47 5.91 -23.88
CA PHE A 238 12.43 7.37 -23.83
C PHE A 238 12.99 8.03 -25.10
N GLN A 239 13.98 7.39 -25.74
CA GLN A 239 14.50 7.84 -27.02
C GLN A 239 13.46 7.70 -28.14
N GLU A 240 12.62 6.66 -28.11
CA GLU A 240 11.51 6.50 -29.05
C GLU A 240 10.56 7.70 -28.98
N LEU A 241 10.18 8.12 -27.77
CA LEU A 241 9.31 9.29 -27.55
C LEU A 241 9.98 10.58 -28.00
N LYS A 242 11.28 10.75 -27.74
CA LYS A 242 12.03 11.95 -28.15
C LYS A 242 12.19 12.06 -29.67
N VAL A 243 12.42 10.95 -30.35
CA VAL A 243 12.60 10.90 -31.82
C VAL A 243 11.25 10.80 -32.55
N GLY A 244 10.19 10.34 -31.87
CA GLY A 244 8.88 10.09 -32.44
C GLY A 244 8.84 8.83 -33.31
N ARG A 245 9.63 7.80 -32.98
CA ARG A 245 9.67 6.52 -33.71
C ARG A 245 10.04 5.35 -32.81
N ARG A 246 9.41 4.19 -33.03
CA ARG A 246 9.71 2.91 -32.39
C ARG A 246 11.01 2.28 -32.93
N TYR A 247 11.72 1.56 -32.10
CA TYR A 247 12.74 0.60 -32.50
C TYR A 247 12.11 -0.60 -33.19
N ARG A 248 12.86 -1.23 -34.10
CA ARG A 248 12.49 -2.52 -34.70
C ARG A 248 13.70 -3.44 -34.76
N ARG A 249 13.45 -4.74 -34.90
CA ARG A 249 14.51 -5.76 -34.99
C ARG A 249 15.55 -5.40 -36.06
N GLY A 250 16.82 -5.38 -35.66
CA GLY A 250 17.96 -4.98 -36.50
C GLY A 250 18.41 -3.52 -36.34
N ASP A 251 17.63 -2.69 -35.64
CA ASP A 251 18.13 -1.41 -35.15
C ASP A 251 19.17 -1.61 -34.03
N THR A 252 20.05 -0.64 -33.88
CA THR A 252 21.18 -0.59 -32.94
C THR A 252 21.21 0.76 -32.23
N PRO A 253 21.94 0.91 -31.12
CA PRO A 253 22.08 2.21 -30.47
C PRO A 253 22.62 3.31 -31.40
N GLN A 254 23.45 2.93 -32.40
CA GLN A 254 24.03 3.87 -33.36
C GLN A 254 23.10 4.20 -34.53
N SER A 255 22.25 3.25 -34.97
CA SER A 255 21.29 3.53 -36.05
C SER A 255 20.10 4.35 -35.56
N GLY A 256 19.74 4.21 -34.28
CA GLY A 256 18.51 4.74 -33.71
C GLY A 256 17.25 4.01 -34.23
N PRO A 257 16.06 4.46 -33.82
CA PRO A 257 14.79 3.81 -34.15
C PRO A 257 14.37 4.06 -35.61
N THR A 258 14.09 2.99 -36.35
CA THR A 258 13.63 3.07 -37.76
C THR A 258 12.24 2.48 -38.00
N GLY A 259 11.53 2.14 -36.93
CA GLY A 259 10.19 1.54 -36.94
C GLY A 259 9.04 2.52 -37.13
N GLU A 260 7.89 2.15 -36.55
CA GLU A 260 6.62 2.89 -36.62
C GLU A 260 6.77 4.29 -36.03
N ALA A 261 6.04 5.27 -36.58
CA ALA A 261 6.04 6.63 -36.03
C ALA A 261 5.22 6.69 -34.73
N ILE A 262 5.70 7.46 -33.76
CA ILE A 262 5.01 7.78 -32.51
C ILE A 262 4.61 9.24 -32.56
N SER A 263 3.33 9.52 -32.27
CA SER A 263 2.83 10.89 -32.21
C SER A 263 2.63 11.30 -30.75
N VAL A 264 3.08 12.50 -30.39
CA VAL A 264 2.83 13.09 -29.08
C VAL A 264 2.23 14.48 -29.26
N ASP A 265 1.03 14.67 -28.73
CA ASP A 265 0.35 15.95 -28.66
C ASP A 265 0.74 16.70 -27.37
N LEU A 266 1.81 17.49 -27.48
CA LEU A 266 2.29 18.36 -26.40
C LEU A 266 1.29 19.44 -25.98
N ALA A 267 0.35 19.83 -26.85
CA ALA A 267 -0.69 20.81 -26.49
C ALA A 267 -1.76 20.22 -25.57
N GLY A 268 -1.83 18.88 -25.47
CA GLY A 268 -2.72 18.15 -24.57
C GLY A 268 -2.14 17.86 -23.19
N VAL A 269 -0.87 18.24 -22.95
CA VAL A 269 -0.22 18.02 -21.65
C VAL A 269 -0.70 19.07 -20.65
N GLN A 270 -1.05 18.64 -19.44
CA GLN A 270 -1.39 19.56 -18.36
C GLN A 270 -0.19 20.43 -18.00
N PRO A 271 -0.34 21.77 -17.95
CA PRO A 271 0.77 22.70 -17.73
C PRO A 271 1.15 22.78 -16.24
N MET A 272 1.51 21.65 -15.63
CA MET A 272 1.86 21.57 -14.21
C MET A 272 3.02 22.52 -13.89
N ARG A 273 2.90 23.25 -12.79
CA ARG A 273 3.96 24.09 -12.21
C ARG A 273 5.22 23.27 -12.03
N ARG A 274 6.36 23.81 -12.42
CA ARG A 274 7.68 23.22 -12.17
C ARG A 274 7.98 23.18 -10.67
N ASN A 275 8.50 22.05 -10.19
CA ASN A 275 9.00 21.88 -8.81
C ASN A 275 8.05 22.49 -7.76
N PRO A 276 6.76 22.10 -7.76
CA PRO A 276 5.79 22.70 -6.87
C PRO A 276 6.17 22.39 -5.42
N ARG A 277 6.04 23.38 -4.55
CA ARG A 277 6.26 23.24 -3.11
C ARG A 277 5.02 23.68 -2.36
N LEU A 278 4.83 23.07 -1.21
CA LEU A 278 3.81 23.45 -0.26
C LEU A 278 3.89 24.96 0.05
N ALA A 279 5.09 25.50 0.21
CA ALA A 279 5.31 26.92 0.52
C ALA A 279 4.92 27.90 -0.59
N ASP A 280 4.66 27.43 -1.81
CA ASP A 280 4.24 28.28 -2.93
C ASP A 280 2.78 28.73 -2.78
N HIS A 281 1.99 28.11 -1.89
CA HIS A 281 0.58 28.44 -1.66
C HIS A 281 0.28 28.71 -0.18
N ALA A 282 -0.63 29.65 0.08
CA ALA A 282 -1.00 30.06 1.43
C ALA A 282 -1.67 28.91 2.21
N PRO A 283 -1.39 28.76 3.52
CA PRO A 283 -2.09 27.81 4.39
C PRO A 283 -3.61 27.94 4.28
N GLY A 284 -4.31 26.80 4.16
CA GLY A 284 -5.77 26.75 4.02
C GLY A 284 -6.30 27.07 2.62
N SER A 285 -5.44 27.41 1.64
CA SER A 285 -5.87 27.44 0.23
C SER A 285 -6.24 26.04 -0.26
N ALA A 286 -7.10 25.96 -1.28
CA ALA A 286 -7.56 24.69 -1.83
C ALA A 286 -6.37 23.86 -2.37
N ILE A 287 -5.44 24.48 -3.09
CA ILE A 287 -4.25 23.80 -3.63
C ILE A 287 -3.38 23.26 -2.49
N ARG A 288 -3.04 24.11 -1.51
CA ARG A 288 -2.23 23.70 -0.36
C ARG A 288 -2.85 22.51 0.39
N THR A 289 -4.17 22.54 0.60
CA THR A 289 -4.90 21.45 1.27
C THR A 289 -4.81 20.14 0.49
N ALA A 290 -4.96 20.21 -0.84
CA ALA A 290 -4.83 19.03 -1.71
C ALA A 290 -3.39 18.49 -1.76
N GLN A 291 -2.38 19.36 -1.74
CA GLN A 291 -0.97 18.95 -1.69
C GLN A 291 -0.61 18.32 -0.34
N GLU A 292 -1.12 18.86 0.77
CA GLU A 292 -0.95 18.25 2.10
C GLU A 292 -1.58 16.86 2.15
N GLU A 293 -2.79 16.70 1.64
CA GLU A 293 -3.46 15.39 1.52
C GLU A 293 -2.63 14.40 0.68
N PHE A 294 -2.09 14.86 -0.46
CA PHE A 294 -1.22 14.06 -1.30
C PHE A 294 0.04 13.61 -0.54
N ASN A 295 0.73 14.52 0.15
CA ASN A 295 1.95 14.20 0.90
C ASN A 295 1.68 13.25 2.07
N HIS A 296 0.54 13.41 2.77
CA HIS A 296 0.08 12.46 3.79
C HIS A 296 -0.10 11.06 3.19
N THR A 297 -0.78 10.97 2.06
CA THR A 297 -1.06 9.71 1.37
C THR A 297 0.24 9.08 0.85
N TYR A 298 1.17 9.89 0.35
CA TYR A 298 2.43 9.41 -0.21
C TYR A 298 3.35 8.82 0.87
N CYS A 299 3.53 9.53 1.99
CA CYS A 299 4.31 9.01 3.12
C CYS A 299 3.65 7.77 3.75
N ALA A 300 2.32 7.71 3.74
CA ALA A 300 1.60 6.54 4.21
C ALA A 300 1.76 5.32 3.28
N MET A 301 1.84 5.54 1.96
CA MET A 301 2.21 4.51 0.98
C MET A 301 3.64 4.01 1.21
N LEU A 302 4.60 4.90 1.46
CA LEU A 302 5.97 4.50 1.82
C LEU A 302 6.03 3.68 3.11
N ASN A 303 5.25 4.06 4.13
CA ASN A 303 5.11 3.28 5.36
C ASN A 303 4.53 1.87 5.10
N LEU A 304 3.54 1.74 4.21
CA LEU A 304 3.00 0.43 3.81
C LEU A 304 4.04 -0.43 3.07
N LEU A 305 4.82 0.16 2.17
CA LEU A 305 5.91 -0.54 1.47
C LEU A 305 7.02 -0.97 2.45
N ASP A 306 7.40 -0.08 3.37
CA ASP A 306 8.37 -0.36 4.43
C ASP A 306 7.95 -1.60 5.25
N GLN A 307 6.68 -1.66 5.67
CA GLN A 307 6.12 -2.82 6.37
C GLN A 307 6.05 -4.06 5.49
N ALA A 308 5.66 -3.91 4.22
CA ALA A 308 5.57 -5.01 3.26
C ALA A 308 6.93 -5.68 3.05
N PHE A 309 7.98 -4.88 2.87
CA PHE A 309 9.35 -5.36 2.67
C PHE A 309 9.98 -5.90 3.96
N ASN A 310 9.48 -5.54 5.14
CA ASN A 310 10.06 -5.98 6.42
C ASN A 310 9.27 -7.10 7.13
N GLY A 311 8.46 -7.87 6.40
CA GLY A 311 7.82 -9.09 6.92
C GLY A 311 6.28 -9.08 6.95
N SER A 312 5.64 -8.10 6.32
CA SER A 312 4.17 -8.06 6.13
C SER A 312 3.79 -8.04 4.64
N PRO A 313 4.20 -9.05 3.83
CA PRO A 313 4.13 -9.00 2.36
C PRO A 313 2.72 -8.74 1.81
N ARG A 314 1.67 -9.17 2.53
CA ARG A 314 0.27 -8.91 2.15
C ARG A 314 -0.10 -7.42 2.10
N LEU A 315 0.64 -6.56 2.80
CA LEU A 315 0.45 -5.11 2.75
C LEU A 315 0.86 -4.51 1.41
N LEU A 316 1.63 -5.23 0.58
CA LEU A 316 1.97 -4.76 -0.77
C LEU A 316 0.72 -4.50 -1.61
N ALA A 317 -0.29 -5.38 -1.53
CA ALA A 317 -1.57 -5.17 -2.23
C ALA A 317 -2.33 -3.93 -1.71
N VAL A 318 -2.12 -3.57 -0.44
CA VAL A 318 -2.68 -2.34 0.14
C VAL A 318 -1.92 -1.12 -0.35
N ALA A 319 -0.58 -1.17 -0.38
CA ALA A 319 0.26 -0.10 -0.92
C ALA A 319 -0.08 0.19 -2.39
N ILE A 320 -0.23 -0.86 -3.21
CA ILE A 320 -0.68 -0.74 -4.61
C ILE A 320 -2.07 -0.09 -4.68
N GLY A 321 -3.00 -0.47 -3.79
CA GLY A 321 -4.30 0.20 -3.66
C GLY A 321 -4.16 1.70 -3.40
N THR A 322 -3.26 2.09 -2.49
CA THR A 322 -2.95 3.50 -2.18
C THR A 322 -2.32 4.25 -3.36
N MET A 323 -1.57 3.58 -4.24
CA MET A 323 -1.03 4.19 -5.45
C MET A 323 -2.13 4.68 -6.41
N TYR A 324 -3.27 3.98 -6.50
CA TYR A 324 -4.43 4.47 -7.27
C TYR A 324 -5.04 5.74 -6.66
N THR A 325 -5.09 5.84 -5.33
CA THR A 325 -5.51 7.07 -4.64
C THR A 325 -4.55 8.22 -4.93
N LEU A 326 -3.23 7.96 -4.89
CA LEU A 326 -2.21 8.95 -5.23
C LEU A 326 -2.34 9.46 -6.67
N LYS A 327 -2.60 8.55 -7.62
CA LYS A 327 -2.90 8.90 -9.00
C LYS A 327 -4.07 9.89 -9.09
N ALA A 328 -5.19 9.56 -8.45
CA ALA A 328 -6.38 10.42 -8.48
C ALA A 328 -6.11 11.80 -7.85
N GLN A 329 -5.39 11.85 -6.72
CA GLN A 329 -5.00 13.09 -6.06
C GLN A 329 -4.05 13.95 -6.92
N ALA A 330 -3.05 13.34 -7.55
CA ALA A 330 -2.11 14.04 -8.42
C ALA A 330 -2.81 14.60 -9.67
N GLN A 331 -3.68 13.81 -10.31
CA GLN A 331 -4.47 14.27 -11.46
C GLN A 331 -5.43 15.40 -11.08
N ALA A 332 -6.05 15.33 -9.89
CA ALA A 332 -6.89 16.41 -9.38
C ALA A 332 -6.08 17.70 -9.16
N LEU A 333 -4.88 17.61 -8.58
CA LEU A 333 -3.96 18.74 -8.42
C LEU A 333 -3.61 19.38 -9.78
N MET A 334 -3.29 18.57 -10.78
CA MET A 334 -2.94 19.04 -12.12
C MET A 334 -4.11 19.64 -12.91
N GLN A 335 -5.33 19.58 -12.40
CA GLN A 335 -6.51 20.28 -12.92
C GLN A 335 -6.81 21.58 -12.17
N MET A 336 -6.16 21.84 -11.05
CA MET A 336 -6.36 23.07 -10.27
C MET A 336 -5.56 24.21 -10.92
N PRO A 337 -6.21 25.30 -11.37
CA PRO A 337 -5.50 26.44 -11.94
C PRO A 337 -4.61 27.09 -10.90
N ASP A 338 -3.39 27.40 -11.31
CA ASP A 338 -2.38 28.10 -10.52
C ASP A 338 -1.96 29.40 -11.26
N GLU A 339 -0.97 30.11 -10.72
CA GLU A 339 -0.43 31.33 -11.28
C GLU A 339 0.17 31.12 -12.69
N GLU A 340 0.28 32.22 -13.45
CA GLU A 340 0.94 32.25 -14.77
C GLU A 340 0.39 31.28 -15.83
N GLY A 341 -0.86 30.82 -15.67
CA GLY A 341 -1.47 29.87 -16.60
C GLY A 341 -0.97 28.43 -16.43
N THR A 342 -0.30 28.14 -15.31
CA THR A 342 0.06 26.77 -14.91
C THR A 342 -1.05 26.12 -14.10
N THR A 343 -0.90 24.82 -13.82
CA THR A 343 -1.73 24.10 -12.86
C THR A 343 -0.89 23.65 -11.67
N ALA A 344 -1.54 23.37 -10.54
CA ALA A 344 -0.84 22.85 -9.37
C ALA A 344 -0.26 21.45 -9.63
N GLY A 345 0.61 20.99 -8.74
CA GLY A 345 1.21 19.66 -8.84
C GLY A 345 1.53 19.04 -7.48
N PRO A 346 1.77 17.72 -7.46
CA PRO A 346 2.23 17.00 -6.27
C PRO A 346 3.63 17.45 -5.85
N THR A 347 3.83 17.60 -4.54
CA THR A 347 5.07 18.18 -3.98
C THR A 347 6.05 17.14 -3.42
N PHE A 348 5.54 15.95 -3.06
CA PHE A 348 6.31 14.86 -2.45
C PHE A 348 7.12 15.26 -1.21
N GLU A 349 6.62 16.20 -0.41
CA GLU A 349 7.30 16.61 0.82
C GLU A 349 7.07 15.61 1.95
N TYR A 350 8.12 15.27 2.69
CA TYR A 350 8.04 14.33 3.79
C TYR A 350 7.16 14.86 4.93
N VAL A 351 6.21 14.04 5.38
CA VAL A 351 5.40 14.29 6.57
C VAL A 351 5.89 13.38 7.68
N PRO A 352 6.39 13.89 8.82
CA PRO A 352 6.76 13.07 9.98
C PRO A 352 5.61 12.23 10.51
N PRO A 353 5.83 10.99 11.00
CA PRO A 353 4.77 10.09 11.48
C PRO A 353 3.81 10.71 12.50
N GLU A 354 4.31 11.58 13.37
CA GLU A 354 3.54 12.30 14.40
C GLU A 354 2.59 13.36 13.84
N LEU A 355 2.83 13.84 12.61
CA LEU A 355 1.96 14.78 11.92
C LEU A 355 1.01 14.10 10.95
N ARG A 356 1.19 12.80 10.67
CA ARG A 356 0.31 12.07 9.75
C ARG A 356 -1.03 11.78 10.40
N ARG A 357 -2.08 11.74 9.56
CA ARG A 357 -3.39 11.20 9.95
C ARG A 357 -3.27 9.77 10.48
N TRP A 358 -2.38 9.00 9.87
CA TRP A 358 -2.05 7.67 10.34
C TRP A 358 -0.64 7.26 9.92
N HIS A 359 -0.07 6.34 10.69
CA HIS A 359 1.13 5.58 10.37
C HIS A 359 0.98 4.20 11.03
N ILE A 360 1.74 3.22 10.60
CA ILE A 360 1.84 1.93 11.29
C ILE A 360 3.01 2.00 12.26
N ASP A 361 2.78 1.61 13.51
CA ASP A 361 3.81 1.45 14.54
C ASP A 361 3.58 0.13 15.30
N ASP A 362 4.39 -0.15 16.30
CA ASP A 362 4.32 -1.39 17.08
C ASP A 362 3.14 -1.42 18.09
N ARG A 363 2.33 -0.36 18.17
CA ARG A 363 1.21 -0.30 19.13
C ARG A 363 0.05 -1.13 18.60
N GLN A 364 -0.62 -1.81 19.52
CA GLN A 364 -1.87 -2.51 19.21
C GLN A 364 -2.98 -1.52 18.90
N ARG A 365 -3.32 -1.40 17.61
CA ARG A 365 -4.41 -0.55 17.13
C ARG A 365 -4.93 -1.00 15.78
N ILE A 366 -6.10 -0.48 15.42
CA ILE A 366 -6.70 -0.59 14.10
C ILE A 366 -6.77 0.81 13.49
N VAL A 367 -6.33 0.95 12.25
CA VAL A 367 -6.45 2.18 11.46
C VAL A 367 -7.40 1.93 10.30
N VAL A 368 -8.37 2.82 10.10
CA VAL A 368 -9.24 2.83 8.91
C VAL A 368 -8.53 3.59 7.79
N LEU A 369 -8.19 2.92 6.70
CA LEU A 369 -7.68 3.63 5.52
C LEU A 369 -8.83 4.28 4.75
N PRO A 370 -8.69 5.54 4.27
CA PRO A 370 -9.66 6.17 3.36
C PRO A 370 -9.97 5.24 2.20
N ASP A 371 -11.27 4.94 1.97
CA ASP A 371 -11.74 4.04 0.90
C ASP A 371 -11.04 2.67 0.82
N GLY A 372 -10.38 2.28 1.91
CA GLY A 372 -9.48 1.14 1.97
C GLY A 372 -9.80 0.17 3.11
N PRO A 373 -8.87 -0.74 3.43
CA PRO A 373 -9.06 -1.74 4.47
C PRO A 373 -8.95 -1.17 5.89
N TYR A 374 -9.16 -2.05 6.86
CA TYR A 374 -8.67 -1.85 8.22
C TYR A 374 -7.25 -2.40 8.31
N VAL A 375 -6.28 -1.59 8.72
CA VAL A 375 -4.93 -2.05 9.03
C VAL A 375 -4.83 -2.30 10.53
N VAL A 376 -4.54 -3.54 10.91
CA VAL A 376 -4.35 -3.96 12.30
C VAL A 376 -2.86 -4.11 12.55
N SER A 377 -2.36 -3.54 13.64
CA SER A 377 -0.93 -3.48 13.98
C SER A 377 -0.68 -3.91 15.43
N GLY A 378 0.58 -4.19 15.78
CA GLY A 378 1.01 -4.59 17.13
C GLY A 378 0.71 -6.04 17.51
N GLY A 379 0.52 -6.93 16.51
CA GLY A 379 0.31 -8.36 16.75
C GLY A 379 -1.03 -8.69 17.44
N VAL A 380 -2.08 -7.91 17.17
CA VAL A 380 -3.43 -8.21 17.71
C VAL A 380 -3.91 -9.55 17.13
N PRO A 381 -4.31 -10.54 17.94
CA PRO A 381 -4.72 -11.85 17.43
C PRO A 381 -5.98 -11.79 16.55
N LEU A 382 -5.97 -12.50 15.43
CA LEU A 382 -7.13 -12.70 14.55
C LEU A 382 -7.70 -14.10 14.69
N ARG A 383 -9.02 -14.23 14.90
CA ARG A 383 -9.69 -15.54 15.08
C ARG A 383 -11.06 -15.59 14.43
N ARG A 384 -11.61 -16.79 14.17
CA ARG A 384 -13.02 -16.95 13.78
C ARG A 384 -13.91 -17.16 14.99
N LYS A 385 -15.13 -16.62 14.96
CA LYS A 385 -16.18 -16.92 15.94
C LYS A 385 -17.50 -17.19 15.23
N ARG A 386 -18.13 -18.32 15.57
CA ARG A 386 -19.41 -18.73 15.01
C ARG A 386 -20.53 -18.61 16.05
N LYS A 387 -21.68 -18.09 15.64
CA LYS A 387 -22.89 -18.08 16.48
C LYS A 387 -23.48 -19.49 16.59
N ILE A 388 -23.73 -19.92 17.83
CA ILE A 388 -24.44 -21.18 18.10
C ILE A 388 -25.90 -20.87 18.38
N VAL A 389 -26.80 -21.61 17.72
CA VAL A 389 -28.25 -21.47 17.87
C VAL A 389 -28.89 -22.78 18.37
N SER A 390 -30.06 -22.69 18.99
CA SER A 390 -30.87 -23.86 19.33
C SER A 390 -31.60 -24.43 18.10
N ALA A 391 -32.30 -25.56 18.26
CA ALA A 391 -33.14 -26.13 17.21
C ALA A 391 -34.24 -25.17 16.74
N GLU A 392 -34.73 -24.31 17.64
CA GLU A 392 -35.70 -23.24 17.37
C GLU A 392 -35.04 -21.92 16.91
N ASN A 393 -33.78 -21.98 16.46
CA ASN A 393 -32.99 -20.86 15.98
C ASN A 393 -32.76 -19.72 16.99
N ASN A 394 -32.84 -20.02 18.30
CA ASN A 394 -32.51 -19.04 19.34
C ASN A 394 -30.99 -18.92 19.51
N ALA A 395 -30.46 -17.69 19.50
CA ALA A 395 -29.03 -17.44 19.77
C ALA A 395 -28.65 -17.88 21.20
N LEU A 396 -27.63 -18.75 21.32
CA LEU A 396 -27.17 -19.32 22.58
C LEU A 396 -25.83 -18.75 23.02
N THR A 397 -24.80 -18.83 22.18
CA THR A 397 -23.46 -18.31 22.52
C THR A 397 -22.60 -18.10 21.27
N TRP A 398 -21.40 -17.53 21.45
CA TRP A 398 -20.34 -17.49 20.44
C TRP A 398 -19.34 -18.61 20.68
N LYS A 399 -19.12 -19.48 19.69
CA LYS A 399 -18.06 -20.48 19.72
C LYS A 399 -16.81 -19.92 19.06
N THR A 400 -15.70 -19.83 19.81
CA THR A 400 -14.38 -19.54 19.26
C THR A 400 -13.92 -20.71 18.38
N GLY A 401 -13.59 -20.39 17.13
CA GLY A 401 -12.99 -21.32 16.18
C GLY A 401 -11.49 -21.06 16.06
N ASP A 402 -10.97 -21.30 14.86
CA ASP A 402 -9.54 -21.27 14.60
C ASP A 402 -8.96 -19.85 14.71
N THR A 403 -7.70 -19.79 15.16
CA THR A 403 -6.87 -18.60 15.05
C THR A 403 -6.33 -18.54 13.63
N LEU A 404 -6.43 -17.38 12.98
CA LEU A 404 -5.86 -17.19 11.66
C LEU A 404 -4.41 -16.73 11.81
N THR A 405 -3.50 -17.33 11.05
CA THR A 405 -2.11 -16.87 10.97
C THR A 405 -2.07 -15.48 10.33
N THR A 406 -1.39 -14.56 11.00
CA THR A 406 -1.17 -13.19 10.54
C THR A 406 0.27 -12.79 10.79
N GLU A 407 0.72 -11.81 10.02
CA GLU A 407 1.91 -11.03 10.32
C GLU A 407 1.63 -10.06 11.50
N ASP A 408 2.66 -9.37 12.01
CA ASP A 408 2.50 -8.39 13.11
C ASP A 408 1.56 -7.24 12.72
N THR A 409 1.59 -6.88 11.44
CA THR A 409 0.66 -5.95 10.81
C THR A 409 -0.04 -6.61 9.63
N TYR A 410 -1.36 -6.56 9.61
CA TYR A 410 -2.17 -7.18 8.56
C TYR A 410 -3.39 -6.32 8.21
N ALA A 411 -3.90 -6.48 6.99
CA ALA A 411 -5.04 -5.70 6.49
C ALA A 411 -6.31 -6.57 6.34
N LEU A 412 -7.42 -6.09 6.89
CA LEU A 412 -8.73 -6.73 6.80
C LEU A 412 -9.63 -6.02 5.80
N CYS A 413 -10.33 -6.79 4.98
CA CYS A 413 -11.24 -6.29 3.95
C CYS A 413 -12.40 -5.52 4.60
N ARG A 414 -12.63 -4.29 4.12
CA ARG A 414 -13.76 -3.44 4.50
C ARG A 414 -14.84 -3.39 3.43
N CYS A 415 -14.47 -3.53 2.16
CA CYS A 415 -15.37 -3.40 1.01
C CYS A 415 -16.28 -4.62 0.76
N GLY A 416 -15.99 -5.79 1.33
CA GLY A 416 -16.74 -7.03 1.11
C GLY A 416 -16.38 -7.82 -0.16
N HIS A 417 -15.58 -7.24 -1.07
CA HIS A 417 -15.30 -7.81 -2.40
C HIS A 417 -13.96 -8.55 -2.53
N SER A 418 -13.11 -8.59 -1.50
CA SER A 418 -11.84 -9.30 -1.58
C SER A 418 -12.03 -10.80 -1.81
N SER A 419 -11.26 -11.42 -2.70
CA SER A 419 -11.18 -12.86 -2.88
C SER A 419 -10.42 -13.57 -1.75
N ALA A 420 -9.62 -12.82 -0.97
CA ALA A 420 -8.84 -13.31 0.16
C ALA A 420 -9.48 -13.04 1.53
N LYS A 421 -10.80 -12.80 1.59
CA LYS A 421 -11.53 -12.52 2.84
C LYS A 421 -11.17 -13.53 3.94
N PRO A 422 -10.94 -13.07 5.18
CA PRO A 422 -11.23 -11.73 5.70
C PRO A 422 -10.15 -10.68 5.39
N PHE A 423 -9.05 -11.06 4.72
CA PHE A 423 -7.95 -10.17 4.40
C PHE A 423 -8.29 -9.26 3.21
N CYS A 424 -7.58 -8.14 3.11
CA CYS A 424 -7.64 -7.27 1.94
C CYS A 424 -6.66 -7.74 0.86
N ASP A 425 -7.08 -7.68 -0.40
CA ASP A 425 -6.27 -7.97 -1.59
C ASP A 425 -6.17 -6.77 -2.56
N GLY A 426 -6.51 -5.57 -2.09
CA GLY A 426 -6.51 -4.36 -2.93
C GLY A 426 -7.74 -4.18 -3.82
N THR A 427 -8.70 -5.12 -3.87
CA THR A 427 -9.88 -5.03 -4.75
C THR A 427 -10.70 -3.74 -4.55
N HIS A 428 -10.69 -3.17 -3.35
CA HIS A 428 -11.38 -1.90 -3.04
C HIS A 428 -11.00 -0.75 -3.99
N ALA A 429 -9.73 -0.64 -4.38
CA ALA A 429 -9.25 0.42 -5.27
C ALA A 429 -9.79 0.25 -6.69
N ARG A 430 -9.83 -1.00 -7.19
CA ARG A 430 -10.31 -1.33 -8.54
C ARG A 430 -11.82 -1.10 -8.71
N ILE A 431 -12.59 -1.31 -7.65
CA ILE A 431 -14.06 -1.16 -7.67
C ILE A 431 -14.53 0.23 -7.23
N GLY A 432 -13.62 1.13 -6.84
CA GLY A 432 -13.97 2.46 -6.32
C GLY A 432 -14.83 2.38 -5.06
N PHE A 433 -14.42 1.57 -4.07
CA PHE A 433 -15.18 1.41 -2.82
C PHE A 433 -15.34 2.74 -2.08
N ASP A 434 -16.57 3.19 -1.86
CA ASP A 434 -16.87 4.31 -0.98
C ASP A 434 -16.86 3.86 0.49
N GLY A 435 -15.76 4.21 1.15
CA GLY A 435 -15.51 3.95 2.55
C GLY A 435 -15.84 5.10 3.47
N THR A 436 -16.57 6.13 3.03
CA THR A 436 -16.89 7.31 3.83
C THR A 436 -17.46 6.91 5.19
N GLU A 437 -16.83 7.39 6.26
CA GLU A 437 -17.24 7.12 7.63
C GLU A 437 -18.42 8.02 8.01
N THR A 438 -19.47 7.40 8.53
CA THR A 438 -20.76 8.03 8.88
C THR A 438 -21.16 7.80 10.33
N ALA A 439 -20.34 7.10 11.11
CA ALA A 439 -20.64 6.76 12.50
C ALA A 439 -20.77 8.00 13.38
N ASP A 440 -21.78 8.00 14.25
CA ASP A 440 -21.91 9.00 15.30
C ASP A 440 -20.79 8.81 16.33
N VAL A 441 -19.95 9.83 16.47
CA VAL A 441 -18.77 9.80 17.33
C VAL A 441 -19.01 10.38 18.73
N ARG A 442 -20.24 10.76 19.05
CA ARG A 442 -20.60 11.12 20.42
C ARG A 442 -20.35 9.93 21.37
N PRO A 443 -19.91 10.18 22.62
CA PRO A 443 -19.73 9.13 23.61
C PRO A 443 -20.98 8.26 23.79
N TYR A 444 -20.77 6.96 24.04
CA TYR A 444 -21.86 6.01 24.29
C TYR A 444 -22.87 6.51 25.34
N GLU A 445 -22.37 7.14 26.40
CA GLU A 445 -23.20 7.66 27.50
C GLU A 445 -24.16 8.75 27.07
N GLU A 446 -23.86 9.49 26.00
CA GLU A 446 -24.74 10.50 25.43
C GLU A 446 -25.79 9.90 24.49
N LEU A 447 -25.46 8.78 23.84
CA LEU A 447 -26.33 8.09 22.89
C LEU A 447 -27.24 7.06 23.56
N GLN A 448 -26.90 6.62 24.78
CA GLN A 448 -27.58 5.50 25.42
C GLN A 448 -29.01 5.86 25.85
N HIS A 449 -29.91 4.91 25.60
CA HIS A 449 -31.20 4.84 26.23
C HIS A 449 -31.09 3.95 27.47
N VAL A 450 -31.40 4.53 28.63
CA VAL A 450 -31.34 3.83 29.92
C VAL A 450 -32.72 3.27 30.27
N HIS A 451 -32.77 1.98 30.56
CA HIS A 451 -33.97 1.27 30.97
C HIS A 451 -33.75 0.66 32.36
N ASP A 452 -34.52 1.12 33.34
CA ASP A 452 -34.32 0.73 34.73
C ASP A 452 -35.08 -0.55 35.10
N GLY A 453 -34.44 -1.34 35.97
CA GLY A 453 -35.03 -2.46 36.69
C GLY A 453 -34.62 -2.42 38.17
N VAL A 454 -35.12 -3.38 38.96
CA VAL A 454 -34.71 -3.55 40.36
C VAL A 454 -33.32 -4.17 40.39
N GLY A 455 -32.32 -3.46 40.93
CA GLY A 455 -30.94 -3.96 41.07
C GLY A 455 -30.18 -4.16 39.75
N ILE A 456 -30.67 -3.58 38.65
CA ILE A 456 -30.01 -3.53 37.34
C ILE A 456 -30.54 -2.34 36.54
N SER A 457 -29.69 -1.73 35.73
CA SER A 457 -30.07 -0.71 34.74
C SER A 457 -29.47 -1.12 33.39
N ALA A 458 -30.31 -1.37 32.38
CA ALA A 458 -29.88 -1.76 31.05
C ALA A 458 -29.70 -0.52 30.18
N GLN A 459 -28.53 -0.37 29.58
CA GLN A 459 -28.15 0.75 28.72
C GLN A 459 -28.12 0.27 27.27
N ARG A 460 -28.70 1.04 26.35
CA ARG A 460 -28.79 0.65 24.94
C ARG A 460 -28.47 1.78 23.98
N VAL A 461 -27.54 1.56 23.05
CA VAL A 461 -27.37 2.36 21.83
C VAL A 461 -27.77 1.51 20.63
N GLY A 462 -28.88 1.88 19.98
CA GLY A 462 -29.51 1.07 18.94
C GLY A 462 -28.70 0.99 17.65
N GLU A 463 -27.98 2.05 17.34
CA GLU A 463 -27.17 2.30 16.15
C GLU A 463 -25.98 1.33 16.07
N LEU A 464 -25.54 0.80 17.22
CA LEU A 464 -24.48 -0.21 17.30
C LEU A 464 -25.01 -1.63 17.10
N CYS A 465 -26.32 -1.84 16.97
CA CYS A 465 -26.89 -3.19 16.94
C CYS A 465 -26.59 -3.90 15.62
N ILE A 466 -25.77 -4.95 15.65
CA ILE A 466 -25.61 -5.85 14.49
C ILE A 466 -26.74 -6.88 14.37
N HIS A 467 -27.80 -6.72 15.17
CA HIS A 467 -28.97 -7.58 15.24
C HIS A 467 -28.67 -9.04 15.65
N ALA A 468 -27.55 -9.34 16.34
CA ALA A 468 -27.09 -10.69 16.75
C ALA A 468 -28.14 -11.60 17.45
N ALA A 469 -29.24 -11.01 17.94
CA ALA A 469 -30.43 -11.66 18.50
C ALA A 469 -30.29 -12.29 19.90
N PHE A 470 -29.16 -12.12 20.59
CA PHE A 470 -29.01 -12.54 21.99
C PHE A 470 -30.00 -11.85 22.94
N CYS A 471 -30.40 -10.61 22.65
CA CYS A 471 -31.30 -9.83 23.50
C CYS A 471 -32.80 -10.16 23.35
N ILE A 472 -33.19 -10.89 22.30
CA ILE A 472 -34.60 -11.26 22.04
C ILE A 472 -34.94 -12.71 22.44
N GLY A 473 -33.92 -13.54 22.73
CA GLY A 473 -34.03 -15.00 22.75
C GLY A 473 -34.96 -15.66 23.77
N ARG A 474 -35.24 -16.96 23.51
CA ARG A 474 -35.86 -18.04 24.31
C ARG A 474 -37.19 -17.83 25.05
N THR A 475 -37.42 -16.70 25.69
CA THR A 475 -38.62 -16.45 26.52
C THR A 475 -39.33 -15.18 26.08
N ARG A 476 -38.65 -14.04 26.21
CA ARG A 476 -39.09 -12.70 25.78
C ARG A 476 -37.89 -11.75 25.69
N PRO A 477 -38.01 -10.59 25.03
CA PRO A 477 -36.93 -9.60 24.92
C PRO A 477 -36.51 -9.02 26.27
N ILE A 478 -35.24 -8.60 26.40
CA ILE A 478 -34.72 -7.93 27.62
C ILE A 478 -35.64 -6.80 28.08
N ALA A 479 -36.14 -5.97 27.15
CA ALA A 479 -37.05 -4.88 27.46
C ALA A 479 -38.32 -5.33 28.23
N ALA A 480 -38.83 -6.53 27.95
CA ALA A 480 -39.97 -7.11 28.65
C ALA A 480 -39.58 -7.83 29.95
N MET A 481 -38.31 -8.20 30.12
CA MET A 481 -37.79 -8.84 31.33
C MET A 481 -37.49 -7.84 32.44
N LEU A 482 -37.20 -6.57 32.09
CA LEU A 482 -36.82 -5.54 33.07
C LEU A 482 -37.87 -5.30 34.17
N ALA A 483 -39.15 -5.52 33.88
CA ALA A 483 -40.24 -5.39 34.85
C ALA A 483 -40.17 -6.42 36.00
N ASP A 484 -39.51 -7.56 35.78
CA ASP A 484 -39.47 -8.70 36.71
C ASP A 484 -38.04 -8.93 37.24
N THR A 485 -37.27 -7.86 37.34
CA THR A 485 -35.86 -7.88 37.80
C THR A 485 -35.72 -7.88 39.31
N ASP A 486 -36.81 -7.93 40.07
CA ASP A 486 -36.78 -8.28 41.49
C ASP A 486 -36.33 -9.74 41.69
N ASP A 487 -36.60 -10.62 40.72
CA ASP A 487 -36.05 -11.97 40.62
C ASP A 487 -34.57 -11.97 40.19
N SER A 488 -33.71 -12.61 40.99
CA SER A 488 -32.28 -12.77 40.70
C SER A 488 -31.97 -13.58 39.45
N ASP A 489 -32.82 -14.56 39.12
CA ASP A 489 -32.62 -15.41 37.95
C ASP A 489 -32.91 -14.61 36.67
N VAL A 490 -33.90 -13.72 36.70
CA VAL A 490 -34.19 -12.79 35.60
C VAL A 490 -33.02 -11.83 35.41
N ARG A 491 -32.48 -11.24 36.48
CA ARG A 491 -31.28 -10.37 36.40
C ARG A 491 -30.10 -11.10 35.79
N SER A 492 -29.77 -12.29 36.29
CA SER A 492 -28.65 -13.11 35.80
C SER A 492 -28.83 -13.48 34.33
N ASN A 493 -30.07 -13.76 33.90
CA ASN A 493 -30.38 -14.03 32.50
C ASN A 493 -30.18 -12.79 31.61
N ILE A 494 -30.59 -11.60 32.06
CA ILE A 494 -30.35 -10.34 31.34
C ILE A 494 -28.84 -10.09 31.20
N MET A 495 -28.08 -10.18 32.30
CA MET A 495 -26.63 -9.97 32.31
C MET A 495 -25.93 -10.90 31.28
N GLY A 496 -26.19 -12.21 31.34
CA GLY A 496 -25.59 -13.16 30.39
C GLY A 496 -25.97 -12.92 28.92
N ARG A 497 -27.19 -12.42 28.64
CA ARG A 497 -27.58 -12.04 27.27
C ARG A 497 -26.87 -10.78 26.80
N ILE A 498 -26.68 -9.80 27.68
CA ILE A 498 -25.97 -8.57 27.38
C ILE A 498 -24.49 -8.86 27.12
N ASP A 499 -23.87 -9.74 27.92
CA ASP A 499 -22.46 -10.15 27.75
C ASP A 499 -22.19 -10.81 26.39
N HIS A 500 -23.21 -11.42 25.78
CA HIS A 500 -23.12 -12.01 24.43
C HIS A 500 -23.37 -11.01 23.28
N CYS A 501 -23.77 -9.76 23.56
CA CYS A 501 -23.96 -8.72 22.55
C CYS A 501 -22.60 -8.26 21.99
N PRO A 502 -22.18 -8.63 20.77
CA PRO A 502 -20.80 -8.40 20.33
C PRO A 502 -20.46 -6.92 20.16
N SER A 503 -21.42 -6.10 19.75
CA SER A 503 -21.18 -4.68 19.50
C SER A 503 -21.16 -3.81 20.75
N GLY A 504 -21.57 -4.34 21.90
CA GLY A 504 -21.84 -3.51 23.09
C GLY A 504 -23.04 -2.57 22.90
N SER A 505 -23.93 -2.86 21.93
CA SER A 505 -25.20 -2.13 21.78
C SER A 505 -25.99 -2.15 23.08
N TYR A 506 -25.96 -3.28 23.80
CA TYR A 506 -26.37 -3.35 25.21
C TYR A 506 -25.16 -3.42 26.14
N SER A 507 -25.28 -2.72 27.27
CA SER A 507 -24.47 -2.85 28.48
C SER A 507 -25.40 -2.74 29.71
N TYR A 508 -24.89 -2.96 30.92
CA TYR A 508 -25.69 -2.82 32.15
C TYR A 508 -24.88 -2.24 33.30
N ALA A 509 -25.57 -1.64 34.25
CA ALA A 509 -25.04 -1.23 35.55
C ALA A 509 -25.91 -1.81 36.68
N LEU A 510 -25.42 -1.82 37.93
CA LEU A 510 -26.21 -2.29 39.08
C LEU A 510 -27.27 -1.27 39.54
N GLN A 511 -27.13 -0.02 39.11
CA GLN A 511 -28.05 1.07 39.40
C GLN A 511 -27.98 2.12 38.30
N ARG A 512 -29.03 2.96 38.19
CA ARG A 512 -29.07 4.04 37.21
C ARG A 512 -27.92 5.02 37.42
N GLY A 513 -27.19 5.33 36.35
CA GLY A 513 -26.04 6.23 36.39
C GLY A 513 -24.80 5.65 37.08
N GLY A 514 -24.81 4.36 37.42
CA GLY A 514 -23.59 3.65 37.81
C GLY A 514 -22.72 3.30 36.60
N ASP A 515 -21.49 2.90 36.88
CA ASP A 515 -20.54 2.47 35.86
C ASP A 515 -21.04 1.25 35.09
N SER A 516 -20.89 1.29 33.77
CA SER A 516 -21.22 0.15 32.92
C SER A 516 -20.32 -1.04 33.24
N ILE A 517 -20.95 -2.18 33.53
CA ILE A 517 -20.31 -3.47 33.72
C ILE A 517 -20.26 -4.17 32.37
N GLU A 518 -19.08 -4.66 32.04
CA GLU A 518 -18.81 -5.37 30.81
C GLU A 518 -17.97 -6.62 31.12
N PRO A 519 -18.12 -7.71 30.34
CA PRO A 519 -17.31 -8.91 30.48
C PRO A 519 -15.83 -8.61 30.23
N ASP A 520 -14.95 -9.28 30.96
CA ASP A 520 -13.52 -9.26 30.70
C ASP A 520 -13.23 -10.01 29.38
N LEU A 521 -12.74 -9.28 28.38
CA LEU A 521 -12.48 -9.80 27.04
C LEU A 521 -11.02 -9.55 26.65
N PRO A 522 -10.30 -10.56 26.15
CA PRO A 522 -8.93 -10.38 25.71
C PRO A 522 -8.87 -9.50 24.44
N GLN A 523 -7.74 -8.82 24.26
CA GLN A 523 -7.43 -8.10 23.04
C GLN A 523 -7.39 -9.06 21.85
N ALA A 524 -8.24 -8.80 20.84
CA ALA A 524 -8.29 -9.55 19.60
C ALA A 524 -9.27 -8.91 18.60
N VAL A 525 -9.15 -9.32 17.34
CA VAL A 525 -10.18 -9.17 16.33
C VAL A 525 -10.77 -10.56 16.03
N SER A 526 -12.09 -10.68 16.10
CA SER A 526 -12.79 -11.94 15.74
C SER A 526 -13.66 -11.74 14.49
N VAL A 527 -13.43 -12.54 13.46
CA VAL A 527 -14.29 -12.60 12.27
C VAL A 527 -15.56 -13.34 12.62
N LEU A 528 -16.70 -12.65 12.62
CA LEU A 528 -17.98 -13.25 12.98
C LEU A 528 -18.61 -13.98 11.80
N GLU A 529 -19.12 -15.17 12.09
CA GLU A 529 -20.00 -15.98 11.25
C GLU A 529 -21.26 -16.31 12.04
N GLU A 530 -22.41 -16.16 11.40
CA GLU A 530 -23.71 -16.41 12.00
C GLU A 530 -24.32 -17.72 11.47
N GLU A 531 -25.60 -17.97 11.76
CA GLU A 531 -26.30 -19.15 11.26
C GLU A 531 -26.22 -19.24 9.73
N ASN A 532 -26.19 -20.47 9.23
CA ASN A 532 -26.17 -20.78 7.79
C ASN A 532 -24.95 -20.21 7.04
N GLY A 533 -23.83 -19.94 7.73
CA GLY A 533 -22.61 -19.45 7.10
C GLY A 533 -22.62 -17.95 6.78
N LEU A 534 -23.62 -17.21 7.27
CA LEU A 534 -23.75 -15.78 7.04
C LEU A 534 -22.56 -15.03 7.64
N ALA A 535 -21.77 -14.38 6.78
CA ALA A 535 -20.65 -13.57 7.19
C ALA A 535 -21.15 -12.29 7.88
N SER A 536 -20.56 -11.94 9.03
CA SER A 536 -21.01 -10.83 9.89
C SER A 536 -19.88 -9.81 10.12
N ALA A 537 -19.89 -9.08 11.23
CA ALA A 537 -18.93 -8.02 11.50
C ALA A 537 -17.52 -8.52 11.89
N LEU A 538 -16.55 -7.60 11.96
CA LEU A 538 -15.31 -7.81 12.72
C LEU A 538 -15.56 -7.40 14.17
N TRP A 539 -15.42 -8.32 15.11
CA TRP A 539 -15.60 -8.08 16.54
C TRP A 539 -14.27 -7.76 17.21
N VAL A 540 -14.08 -6.48 17.53
CA VAL A 540 -12.90 -5.95 18.21
C VAL A 540 -13.15 -6.01 19.72
N THR A 541 -12.26 -6.63 20.48
CA THR A 541 -12.40 -6.81 21.94
C THR A 541 -11.15 -6.39 22.70
N GLY A 542 -11.26 -6.12 24.00
CA GLY A 542 -10.14 -5.81 24.89
C GLY A 542 -9.61 -4.39 24.77
N ALA A 543 -10.47 -3.42 24.42
CA ALA A 543 -10.08 -2.01 24.30
C ALA A 543 -8.96 -1.74 23.28
N VAL A 544 -8.89 -2.52 22.19
CA VAL A 544 -8.04 -2.20 21.04
C VAL A 544 -8.53 -0.88 20.42
N PRO A 545 -7.70 0.19 20.37
CA PRO A 545 -8.07 1.47 19.78
C PRO A 545 -8.33 1.37 18.28
N VAL A 546 -9.28 2.17 17.80
CA VAL A 546 -9.58 2.32 16.37
C VAL A 546 -9.44 3.78 15.97
N LEU A 547 -8.58 4.08 15.00
CA LEU A 547 -8.40 5.40 14.42
C LEU A 547 -9.15 5.48 13.09
N ARG A 548 -9.92 6.56 12.93
CA ARG A 548 -10.66 6.89 11.71
C ARG A 548 -9.73 7.32 10.57
N ALA A 549 -10.26 7.42 9.37
CA ALA A 549 -9.53 7.84 8.17
C ALA A 549 -9.04 9.31 8.23
N ASP A 550 -9.70 10.15 9.04
CA ASP A 550 -9.27 11.52 9.34
C ASP A 550 -8.21 11.62 10.45
N GLY A 551 -7.79 10.48 11.01
CA GLY A 551 -6.80 10.37 12.09
C GLY A 551 -7.35 10.57 13.50
N GLN A 552 -8.65 10.85 13.66
CA GLN A 552 -9.26 10.97 14.99
C GLN A 552 -9.63 9.58 15.57
N PRO A 553 -9.55 9.39 16.90
CA PRO A 553 -9.94 8.13 17.52
C PRO A 553 -11.47 7.96 17.55
N LEU A 554 -11.94 6.72 17.36
CA LEU A 554 -13.24 6.31 17.89
C LEU A 554 -13.15 6.13 19.41
N GLN A 555 -14.28 6.27 20.11
CA GLN A 555 -14.35 5.94 21.53
C GLN A 555 -13.82 4.50 21.74
N THR A 556 -12.73 4.38 22.48
CA THR A 556 -12.17 3.06 22.82
C THR A 556 -13.09 2.38 23.82
N ARG A 557 -13.45 1.11 23.54
CA ARG A 557 -14.43 0.35 24.32
C ARG A 557 -13.97 -1.07 24.54
N ASN A 558 -14.49 -1.71 25.58
CA ASN A 558 -14.25 -3.13 25.84
C ASN A 558 -14.57 -4.02 24.61
N ARG A 559 -15.62 -3.67 23.85
CA ARG A 559 -15.93 -4.29 22.56
C ARG A 559 -16.65 -3.36 21.61
N MET A 560 -16.46 -3.59 20.30
CA MET A 560 -17.21 -2.96 19.22
C MET A 560 -17.20 -3.84 17.97
N THR A 561 -18.03 -3.51 16.98
CA THR A 561 -18.11 -4.25 15.71
C THR A 561 -17.88 -3.35 14.51
N LEU A 562 -16.89 -3.68 13.68
CA LEU A 562 -16.57 -2.97 12.44
C LEU A 562 -17.24 -3.65 11.23
N CYS A 563 -17.70 -2.84 10.28
CA CYS A 563 -18.33 -3.31 9.05
C CYS A 563 -17.29 -3.89 8.09
N ARG A 564 -17.51 -5.11 7.60
CA ARG A 564 -16.66 -5.72 6.56
C ARG A 564 -17.40 -6.11 5.28
N CYS A 565 -18.68 -5.76 5.19
CA CYS A 565 -19.50 -6.03 4.00
C CYS A 565 -19.57 -4.84 3.04
N GLY A 566 -18.97 -3.68 3.37
CA GLY A 566 -19.03 -2.46 2.56
C GLY A 566 -20.35 -1.68 2.61
N HIS A 567 -21.45 -2.26 3.09
CA HIS A 567 -22.80 -1.67 2.94
C HIS A 567 -23.39 -1.03 4.20
N SER A 568 -22.67 -0.97 5.33
CA SER A 568 -23.22 -0.33 6.53
C SER A 568 -23.49 1.17 6.30
N SER A 569 -24.59 1.69 6.84
CA SER A 569 -24.85 3.13 6.89
C SER A 569 -24.22 3.80 8.11
N ASN A 570 -23.53 3.04 8.96
CA ASN A 570 -22.88 3.49 10.19
C ASN A 570 -21.35 3.27 10.15
N LYS A 571 -20.72 3.39 8.97
CA LYS A 571 -19.29 3.08 8.80
C LYS A 571 -18.42 3.95 9.71
N PRO A 572 -17.31 3.44 10.26
CA PRO A 572 -16.76 2.11 10.05
C PRO A 572 -17.43 1.03 10.92
N LEU A 573 -18.42 1.37 11.74
CA LEU A 573 -19.15 0.44 12.59
C LEU A 573 -20.15 -0.39 11.77
N CYS A 574 -20.50 -1.57 12.27
CA CYS A 574 -21.52 -2.42 11.67
C CYS A 574 -22.91 -2.10 12.26
N ASP A 575 -23.90 -1.96 11.39
CA ASP A 575 -25.33 -1.74 11.71
C ASP A 575 -26.21 -2.98 11.42
N GLY A 576 -25.59 -4.13 11.14
CA GLY A 576 -26.30 -5.36 10.80
C GLY A 576 -26.78 -5.47 9.35
N THR A 577 -26.45 -4.50 8.48
CA THR A 577 -26.86 -4.54 7.06
C THR A 577 -26.38 -5.78 6.32
N HIS A 578 -25.26 -6.41 6.76
CA HIS A 578 -24.76 -7.69 6.22
C HIS A 578 -25.83 -8.79 6.17
N ARG A 579 -26.79 -8.80 7.12
CA ARG A 579 -27.91 -9.75 7.11
C ARG A 579 -28.90 -9.49 5.99
N LYS A 580 -29.25 -8.22 5.78
CA LYS A 580 -30.25 -7.81 4.79
C LYS A 580 -29.78 -8.16 3.38
N ILE A 581 -28.47 -8.05 3.13
CA ILE A 581 -27.85 -8.33 1.84
C ILE A 581 -27.38 -9.78 1.69
N GLY A 582 -27.52 -10.62 2.74
CA GLY A 582 -27.04 -12.00 2.71
C GLY A 582 -25.54 -12.12 2.47
N PHE A 583 -24.71 -11.33 3.17
CA PHE A 583 -23.26 -11.32 2.97
C PHE A 583 -22.62 -12.67 3.33
N HIS A 584 -21.82 -13.23 2.42
CA HIS A 584 -21.04 -14.45 2.61
C HIS A 584 -19.58 -14.22 2.16
N GLU A 585 -18.64 -14.99 2.72
CA GLU A 585 -17.23 -14.89 2.33
C GLU A 585 -16.95 -15.57 0.99
N GLU A 586 -17.56 -16.74 0.79
CA GLU A 586 -17.53 -17.51 -0.45
C GLU A 586 -18.92 -17.41 -1.10
N MET A 587 -18.97 -17.18 -2.41
CA MET A 587 -20.21 -17.39 -3.15
C MET A 587 -20.57 -18.88 -3.04
N PRO A 588 -21.82 -19.26 -2.74
CA PRO A 588 -22.21 -20.67 -2.78
C PRO A 588 -21.87 -21.22 -4.17
N ALA A 589 -21.11 -22.32 -4.22
CA ALA A 589 -20.91 -23.06 -5.45
C ALA A 589 -22.21 -23.78 -5.81
N ASP A 590 -23.04 -23.19 -6.67
CA ASP A 590 -24.10 -23.84 -7.46
C ASP A 590 -24.68 -22.78 -8.43
N GLY A 591 -24.93 -23.00 -9.72
CA GLY A 591 -24.88 -24.16 -10.58
C GLY A 591 -25.64 -23.80 -11.87
N GLY A 592 -25.08 -24.13 -13.04
CA GLY A 592 -25.79 -24.18 -14.32
C GLY A 592 -26.07 -22.86 -15.04
N ASP A 593 -25.66 -22.83 -16.31
CA ASP A 593 -26.10 -21.91 -17.37
C ASP A 593 -27.49 -21.31 -17.13
N ARG A 594 -27.54 -19.98 -17.06
CA ARG A 594 -28.75 -19.23 -17.39
C ARG A 594 -28.43 -18.40 -18.63
N PRO A 595 -28.99 -18.71 -19.81
CA PRO A 595 -28.71 -17.93 -21.00
C PRO A 595 -29.25 -16.51 -20.83
N PRO A 596 -28.66 -15.51 -21.50
CA PRO A 596 -29.19 -14.15 -21.48
C PRO A 596 -30.61 -14.14 -22.05
N ASN A 597 -31.54 -13.55 -21.30
CA ASN A 597 -32.87 -13.24 -21.76
C ASN A 597 -32.76 -12.26 -22.94
N ASN A 598 -32.91 -12.76 -24.17
CA ASN A 598 -33.33 -11.95 -25.29
C ASN A 598 -34.81 -11.63 -25.07
N ASP A 599 -35.13 -10.38 -24.77
CA ASP A 599 -36.48 -9.87 -24.97
C ASP A 599 -36.43 -8.74 -26.01
N GLU A 600 -36.56 -9.17 -27.26
CA GLU A 600 -36.87 -8.31 -28.40
C GLU A 600 -38.30 -7.79 -28.27
N GLY A 601 -38.45 -6.53 -27.86
CA GLY A 601 -39.71 -5.81 -27.95
C GLY A 601 -40.00 -5.34 -29.38
N GLN A 602 -40.63 -6.20 -30.19
CA GLN A 602 -41.43 -5.87 -31.39
C GLN A 602 -42.59 -6.88 -31.40
N LYS A 603 -43.89 -6.56 -31.52
CA LYS A 603 -44.58 -5.46 -32.22
C LYS A 603 -46.09 -5.54 -31.90
N THR A 604 -46.76 -4.38 -32.01
CA THR A 604 -48.13 -4.14 -32.52
C THR A 604 -49.35 -4.72 -31.79
N ALA A 605 -50.19 -3.83 -31.25
CA ALA A 605 -51.43 -3.39 -31.90
C ALA A 605 -51.83 -1.99 -31.38
#